data_AF-B3T0T8-F1
#
_entry.id   AF-B3T0T8-F1
#
_cell.length_a   1.000
_cell.length_b   1.000
_cell.length_c   1.000
_cell.angle_alpha   90.00
_cell.angle_beta   90.00
_cell.angle_gamma   90.00
#
_symmetry.space_group_name_H-M   'P 1'
#
loop_
_entity.id
_entity.type
_entity.pdbx_description
1 polymer ?
#
loop_
_entity_poly.entity_id
_entity_poly.type
_entity_poly.pdbx_seq_one_letter_code
_entity_poly.pdbx_strand_id
1 'polypeptide(L)' 'MKWALVVYFMTASGWQSAETLGKDNIGWSSIVYATYQQCSSRVRMFNFNRDSMFKEDPEYGNRVKAKCERVEK' A
#
# COMPACT_ATOMS: atom_id res chain seq x y z
N MET A 1 13.64 -11.57 10.03
CA MET A 1 13.05 -10.21 9.99
C MET A 1 11.76 -10.23 9.20
N LYS A 2 10.73 -9.49 9.61
CA LYS A 2 9.42 -9.46 8.94
C LYS A 2 9.26 -8.19 8.08
N TRP A 3 8.34 -8.25 7.13
CA TRP A 3 8.08 -7.15 6.19
C TRP A 3 6.59 -6.87 6.09
N ALA A 4 6.17 -5.61 6.24
CA ALA A 4 4.79 -5.20 6.04
C ALA A 4 4.61 -4.66 4.62
N LEU A 5 3.55 -5.09 3.94
CA LEU A 5 3.04 -4.36 2.79
C LEU A 5 2.22 -3.19 3.32
N VAL A 6 2.62 -1.96 3.00
CA VAL A 6 1.95 -0.73 3.44
C VAL A 6 1.44 0.00 2.21
N VAL A 7 0.18 0.44 2.25
CA VAL A 7 -0.42 1.31 1.22
C VAL A 7 -0.29 2.76 1.66
N TYR A 8 0.08 3.62 0.72
CA TYR A 8 0.28 5.05 0.92
C TYR A 8 -0.67 5.84 0.03
N PHE A 9 -1.17 6.96 0.57
CA PHE A 9 -2.00 7.92 -0.14
C PHE A 9 -1.32 9.30 -0.15
N MET A 10 -1.36 10.00 -1.28
CA MET A 10 -0.88 11.37 -1.38
C MET A 10 -1.95 12.33 -0.85
N THR A 11 -1.62 13.07 0.20
CA THR A 11 -2.47 14.09 0.83
C THR A 11 -1.86 15.48 0.64
N ALA A 12 -2.56 16.52 1.11
CA ALA A 12 -2.01 17.88 1.16
C ALA A 12 -0.71 17.96 1.97
N SER A 13 -0.55 17.11 2.98
CA SER A 13 0.64 17.02 3.83
C SER A 13 1.70 16.03 3.30
N GLY A 14 1.55 15.54 2.06
CA GLY A 14 2.42 14.55 1.44
C GLY A 14 1.92 13.12 1.55
N TRP A 15 2.82 12.15 1.31
CA TRP A 15 2.51 10.72 1.38
C TRP A 15 2.27 10.27 2.81
N GLN A 16 1.08 9.72 3.08
CA GLN A 16 0.68 9.21 4.39
C GLN A 16 0.27 7.74 4.26
N SER A 17 0.57 6.91 5.26
CA SER A 17 0.21 5.48 5.21
C SER A 17 -1.28 5.31 5.50
N ALA A 18 -1.88 4.25 4.95
CA ALA A 18 -3.28 3.88 5.20
C ALA A 18 -3.57 3.71 6.71
N GLU A 19 -2.58 3.26 7.48
CA GLU A 19 -2.65 3.13 8.94
C GLU A 19 -2.86 4.46 9.66
N THR A 20 -2.37 5.57 9.09
CA THR A 20 -2.53 6.93 9.65
C THR A 20 -3.81 7.64 9.20
N LEU A 21 -4.43 7.19 8.10
CA LEU A 21 -5.61 7.81 7.49
C LEU A 21 -6.93 7.12 7.88
N GLY A 22 -6.87 6.18 8.82
CA GLY A 22 -7.97 5.29 9.19
C GLY A 22 -9.23 6.02 9.63
N LYS A 23 -10.19 6.17 8.72
CA LYS A 23 -11.61 6.16 9.05
C LYS A 23 -12.21 4.94 8.36
N ASP A 24 -12.57 3.97 9.19
CA ASP A 24 -13.35 2.78 8.90
C ASP A 24 -12.57 1.55 8.40
N ASN A 25 -12.88 0.41 9.04
CA ASN A 25 -12.25 -0.91 8.97
C ASN A 25 -12.34 -1.62 7.60
N ILE A 26 -12.31 -0.87 6.50
CA ILE A 26 -12.30 -1.34 5.11
C ILE A 26 -10.97 -0.91 4.43
N GLY A 27 -10.02 -0.35 5.20
CA GLY A 27 -8.72 0.06 4.71
C GLY A 27 -7.85 -1.12 4.29
N TRP A 28 -7.25 -1.04 3.09
CA TRP A 28 -6.24 -1.96 2.58
C TRP A 28 -5.24 -2.32 3.68
N SER A 29 -5.42 -3.49 4.28
CA SER A 29 -4.76 -3.85 5.53
C SER A 29 -3.29 -4.16 5.28
N SER A 30 -2.43 -3.68 6.18
CA SER A 30 -1.01 -4.00 6.11
C SER A 30 -0.80 -5.49 6.38
N ILE A 31 -0.43 -6.24 5.35
CA ILE A 31 -0.16 -7.69 5.49
C ILE A 31 1.32 -7.88 5.81
N VAL A 32 1.61 -8.59 6.90
CA VAL A 32 2.98 -8.91 7.32
C VAL A 32 3.43 -10.24 6.72
N TYR A 33 4.54 -10.20 6.00
CA TYR A 33 5.19 -11.33 5.36
C TYR A 33 6.47 -11.74 6.11
N ALA A 34 6.81 -13.03 6.00
CA ALA A 34 8.01 -13.59 6.61
C ALA A 34 9.28 -13.19 5.84
N THR A 35 9.18 -12.97 4.53
CA THR A 35 10.31 -12.61 3.67
C THR A 35 10.03 -11.37 2.83
N TYR A 36 11.10 -10.68 2.42
CA TYR A 36 11.01 -9.55 1.50
C TYR A 36 10.42 -9.97 0.15
N GLN A 37 10.78 -11.16 -0.36
CA GLN A 37 10.30 -11.66 -1.64
C GLN A 37 8.77 -11.82 -1.67
N GLN A 38 8.19 -12.35 -0.60
CA GLN A 38 6.73 -12.49 -0.46
C GLN A 38 6.05 -11.12 -0.49
N CYS A 39 6.58 -10.15 0.26
CA CYS A 39 6.06 -8.79 0.28
C CYS A 39 6.21 -8.10 -1.08
N SER A 40 7.41 -8.16 -1.68
CA SER A 40 7.73 -7.50 -2.96
C SER A 40 6.85 -8.02 -4.11
N SER A 41 6.52 -9.32 -4.10
CA SER A 41 5.60 -9.90 -5.09
C SER A 41 4.23 -9.24 -5.01
N ARG A 42 3.73 -9.01 -3.79
CA ARG A 42 2.42 -8.39 -3.55
C ARG A 42 2.39 -6.91 -3.89
N VAL A 43 3.46 -6.17 -3.59
CA VAL A 43 3.63 -4.78 -4.03
C VAL A 43 3.61 -4.67 -5.56
N ARG A 44 4.31 -5.57 -6.26
CA ARG A 44 4.31 -5.59 -7.73
C ARG A 44 2.91 -5.84 -8.27
N MET A 45 2.18 -6.82 -7.74
CA MET A 45 0.80 -7.08 -8.15
C MET A 45 -0.11 -5.87 -7.93
N PHE A 46 -0.02 -5.22 -6.76
CA PHE A 46 -0.80 -4.01 -6.48
C PHE A 46 -0.50 -2.91 -7.49
N ASN A 47 0.79 -2.57 -7.66
CA ASN A 47 1.19 -1.46 -8.54
C ASN A 47 0.92 -1.76 -10.02
N PHE A 48 0.99 -3.02 -10.46
CA PHE A 48 0.66 -3.43 -11.83
C PHE A 48 -0.85 -3.38 -12.11
N ASN A 49 -1.66 -3.83 -11.15
CA ASN A 49 -3.12 -3.83 -11.28
C ASN A 49 -3.75 -2.47 -10.98
N ARG A 50 -2.96 -1.52 -10.47
CA ARG A 50 -3.43 -0.20 -10.03
C ARG A 50 -4.29 0.51 -11.07
N ASP A 51 -3.84 0.55 -12.32
CA ASP A 51 -4.57 1.27 -13.38
C ASP A 51 -5.93 0.61 -13.69
N SER A 52 -6.05 -0.71 -13.48
CA SER A 52 -7.33 -1.42 -13.56
C SER A 52 -8.20 -1.17 -12.33
N MET A 53 -7.61 -1.18 -11.14
CA MET A 53 -8.30 -0.97 -9.87
C MET A 53 -8.90 0.45 -9.75
N PHE A 54 -8.25 1.43 -10.33
CA PHE A 54 -8.65 2.84 -10.32
C PHE A 54 -9.11 3.31 -11.70
N LYS A 55 -9.69 2.43 -12.51
CA LYS A 55 -10.11 2.75 -13.88
C LYS A 55 -11.12 3.91 -13.93
N GLU A 56 -11.98 4.02 -12.93
CA GLU A 56 -13.00 5.08 -12.83
C GLU A 56 -12.42 6.42 -12.34
N ASP A 57 -11.27 6.41 -11.66
CA ASP A 57 -10.54 7.60 -11.23
C ASP A 57 -9.00 7.38 -11.32
N PRO A 58 -8.41 7.49 -12.52
CA PRO A 58 -6.99 7.25 -12.72
C PRO A 58 -6.10 8.26 -11.98
N GLU A 59 -6.59 9.48 -11.75
CA GLU A 59 -5.84 10.49 -10.99
C GLU A 59 -5.70 10.09 -9.53
N TYR A 60 -6.76 9.54 -8.93
CA TYR A 60 -6.69 8.96 -7.61
C TYR A 60 -5.73 7.77 -7.57
N GLY A 61 -5.73 6.90 -8.59
CA GLY A 61 -4.76 5.81 -8.71
C GLY A 61 -3.30 6.29 -8.67
N ASN A 62 -2.98 7.42 -9.29
CA ASN A 62 -1.63 8.02 -9.22
C ASN A 62 -1.25 8.55 -7.82
N ARG A 63 -2.25 8.80 -6.97
CA ARG A 63 -2.10 9.22 -5.58
C ARG A 63 -2.11 8.05 -4.60
N VAL A 64 -2.09 6.80 -5.09
CA VAL A 64 -2.00 5.59 -4.26
C VAL A 64 -0.80 4.73 -4.68
N LYS A 65 -0.05 4.20 -3.71
CA LYS A 65 1.05 3.25 -3.96
C LYS A 65 1.20 2.25 -2.83
N ALA A 66 1.68 1.05 -3.13
CA ALA A 66 2.10 0.08 -2.11
C ALA A 66 3.63 0.00 -1.99
N LYS A 67 4.14 -0.25 -0.78
CA LYS A 67 5.56 -0.43 -0.49
C LYS A 67 5.77 -1.51 0.57
N CYS A 68 6.92 -2.18 0.50
CA CYS A 68 7.37 -3.07 1.57
C CYS A 68 8.22 -2.32 2.58
N GLU A 69 7.88 -2.45 3.85
CA GLU A 69 8.59 -1.83 4.96
C GLU A 69 9.09 -2.88 5.94
N ARG A 70 10.29 -2.65 6.48
CA ARG A 70 10.86 -3.55 7.48
C ARG A 70 10.08 -3.37 8.78
N VAL A 71 9.60 -4.47 9.33
CA VAL A 71 9.02 -4.48 10.67
C VAL A 71 10.08 -5.04 11.59
N GLU A 72 10.69 -4.15 12.36
CA GLU A 72 11.50 -4.55 13.51
C GLU A 72 10.53 -4.93 14.63
N LYS A 73 10.73 -6.12 15.18
CA LYS A 73 10.04 -6.56 16.38
C LYS A 73 10.84 -6.10 17.58
#